data_AF-A0A961LBZ0-F1
#
_entry.id   AF-A0A961LBZ0-F1
#
_cell.length_a   1.000
_cell.length_b   1.000
_cell.length_c   1.000
_cell.angle_alpha   90.00
_cell.angle_beta   90.00
_cell.angle_gamma   90.00
#
_symmetry.space_group_name_H-M   'P 1'
#
loop_
_entity.id
_entity.type
_entity.pdbx_description
1 polymer ?
#
loop_
_entity_poly.entity_id
_entity_poly.type
_entity_poly.pdbx_seq_one_letter_code
_entity_poly.pdbx_strand_id
1 'polypeptide(L)'
;LGGVDVGDRWQTLADNWLPFARSTNYAFNDMHAMMAFVAAGRDEAAAALLETQTAVMAAGGDNAAFTRDVGHPATQAIRAFGRGDYAECVRLILPVRAVAHTFGGSHAQRDVLELTLLEAALRGGDMALGHRLALERAAARPSSPLSRLFVSRGNSAPTPS
;
A
#
# COMPACT_ATOMS: atom_id res chain seq x y z
N LEU A 1 2.41 -21.95 -22.18
CA LEU A 1 2.88 -21.71 -20.80
C LEU A 1 3.17 -20.21 -20.60
N GLY A 2 2.17 -19.34 -20.80
CA GLY A 2 2.42 -17.88 -20.83
C GLY A 2 1.13 -17.09 -20.65
N GLY A 3 0.41 -17.35 -19.55
CA GLY A 3 -0.90 -16.77 -19.31
C GLY A 3 -1.34 -16.97 -17.87
N VAL A 4 -0.46 -16.67 -16.92
CA VAL A 4 -0.91 -16.49 -15.54
C VAL A 4 -1.43 -15.07 -15.46
N ASP A 5 -2.76 -14.95 -15.49
CA ASP A 5 -3.44 -13.72 -15.16
C ASP A 5 -3.01 -13.30 -13.75
N VAL A 6 -2.22 -12.23 -13.67
CA VAL A 6 -1.73 -11.67 -12.40
C VAL A 6 -2.83 -10.91 -11.66
N GLY A 7 -4.00 -10.70 -12.30
CA GLY A 7 -5.20 -10.10 -11.70
C GLY A 7 -5.74 -10.90 -10.51
N ASP A 8 -5.80 -12.23 -10.61
CA ASP A 8 -6.36 -13.10 -9.55
C ASP A 8 -5.56 -13.02 -8.24
N ARG A 9 -4.24 -12.79 -8.34
CA ARG A 9 -3.35 -12.64 -7.18
C ARG A 9 -3.57 -11.32 -6.44
N TRP A 10 -4.05 -10.29 -7.14
CA TRP A 10 -4.38 -9.00 -6.55
C TRP A 10 -5.72 -9.01 -5.85
N GLN A 11 -6.72 -9.67 -6.43
CA GLN A 11 -7.99 -9.95 -5.74
C GLN A 11 -7.72 -10.73 -4.46
N THR A 12 -6.91 -11.80 -4.54
CA THR A 12 -6.52 -12.57 -3.35
C THR A 12 -5.80 -11.73 -2.29
N LEU A 13 -4.92 -10.81 -2.68
CA LEU A 13 -4.22 -9.94 -1.73
C LEU A 13 -5.16 -8.88 -1.11
N ALA A 14 -6.02 -8.27 -1.92
CA ALA A 14 -7.03 -7.30 -1.47
C ALA A 14 -8.10 -7.96 -0.58
N ASP A 15 -8.54 -9.17 -0.91
CA ASP A 15 -9.48 -9.98 -0.13
C ASP A 15 -8.89 -10.39 1.22
N ASN A 16 -7.60 -10.70 1.25
CA ASN A 16 -6.89 -10.95 2.52
C ASN A 16 -6.80 -9.69 3.40
N TRP A 17 -6.99 -8.49 2.83
CA TRP A 17 -6.92 -7.21 3.55
C TRP A 17 -8.31 -6.67 3.92
N LEU A 18 -9.37 -7.13 3.25
CA LEU A 18 -10.75 -6.71 3.48
C LEU A 18 -11.25 -6.87 4.93
N PRO A 19 -10.87 -7.94 5.69
CA PRO A 19 -11.25 -8.06 7.10
C PRO A 19 -10.66 -6.97 8.01
N PHE A 20 -9.59 -6.30 7.58
CA PHE A 20 -8.86 -5.28 8.35
C PHE A 20 -9.33 -3.85 8.04
N ALA A 21 -10.24 -3.69 7.07
CA ALA A 21 -10.67 -2.40 6.53
C ALA A 21 -11.69 -1.62 7.39
N ARG A 22 -12.04 -2.11 8.58
CA ARG A 22 -13.23 -1.66 9.35
C ARG A 22 -12.94 -0.81 10.59
N SER A 23 -11.84 -0.06 10.63
CA SER A 23 -11.61 0.97 11.67
C SER A 23 -11.38 2.34 11.02
N THR A 24 -11.95 3.41 11.56
CA THR A 24 -12.25 4.64 10.80
C THR A 24 -11.30 5.80 11.09
N ASN A 25 -10.85 6.47 10.02
CA ASN A 25 -10.29 7.83 9.94
C ASN A 25 -10.42 8.29 8.47
N TYR A 26 -10.68 9.57 8.20
CA TYR A 26 -11.09 10.04 6.85
C TYR A 26 -10.10 9.68 5.73
N ALA A 27 -8.80 9.91 5.93
CA ALA A 27 -7.77 9.53 4.94
C ALA A 27 -7.66 8.01 4.73
N PHE A 28 -7.92 7.21 5.76
CA PHE A 28 -7.95 5.76 5.64
C PHE A 28 -9.22 5.30 4.92
N ASN A 29 -10.35 6.00 5.05
CA ASN A 29 -11.52 5.72 4.23
C ASN A 29 -11.22 5.93 2.75
N ASP A 30 -10.54 7.03 2.41
CA ASP A 30 -10.11 7.30 1.03
C ASP A 30 -9.13 6.23 0.53
N MET A 31 -8.22 5.76 1.37
CA MET A 31 -7.31 4.65 1.07
C MET A 31 -8.10 3.38 0.68
N HIS A 32 -9.11 2.99 1.46
CA HIS A 32 -9.95 1.82 1.16
C HIS A 32 -10.81 2.02 -0.09
N ALA A 33 -11.36 3.22 -0.28
CA ALA A 33 -12.10 3.56 -1.49
C ALA A 33 -11.20 3.44 -2.74
N MET A 34 -9.98 3.96 -2.67
CA MET A 34 -9.00 3.84 -3.75
C MET A 34 -8.66 2.37 -4.05
N MET A 35 -8.46 1.53 -3.03
CA MET A 35 -8.26 0.09 -3.23
C MET A 35 -9.43 -0.56 -3.97
N ALA A 36 -10.66 -0.25 -3.57
CA ALA A 36 -11.86 -0.77 -4.22
C ALA A 36 -11.98 -0.30 -5.68
N PHE A 37 -11.67 0.97 -5.96
CA PHE A 37 -11.70 1.51 -7.32
C PHE A 37 -10.64 0.87 -8.21
N VAL A 38 -9.41 0.71 -7.71
CA VAL A 38 -8.34 0.01 -8.43
C VAL A 38 -8.74 -1.45 -8.70
N ALA A 39 -9.23 -2.18 -7.70
CA ALA A 39 -9.62 -3.58 -7.84
C ALA A 39 -10.79 -3.78 -8.82
N ALA A 40 -11.69 -2.79 -8.93
CA ALA A 40 -12.84 -2.82 -9.83
C ALA A 40 -12.58 -2.16 -11.20
N GLY A 41 -11.35 -1.72 -11.49
CA GLY A 41 -11.01 -1.01 -12.74
C GLY A 41 -11.78 0.30 -12.93
N ARG A 42 -12.12 1.01 -11.84
CA ARG A 42 -12.89 2.26 -11.84
C ARG A 42 -11.94 3.46 -11.83
N ASP A 43 -11.19 3.65 -12.91
CA ASP A 43 -10.18 4.72 -13.05
C ASP A 43 -10.76 6.13 -12.85
N GLU A 44 -11.98 6.39 -13.31
CA GLU A 44 -12.66 7.68 -13.15
C GLU A 44 -12.95 7.99 -11.68
N ALA A 45 -13.43 7.00 -10.93
CA ALA A 45 -13.70 7.15 -9.50
C ALA A 45 -12.40 7.35 -8.70
N ALA A 46 -11.33 6.65 -9.07
CA ALA A 46 -10.00 6.86 -8.50
C ALA A 46 -9.48 8.29 -8.77
N ALA A 47 -9.68 8.82 -9.97
CA ALA A 47 -9.28 10.19 -10.30
C ALA A 47 -10.09 11.23 -9.50
N ALA A 48 -11.42 11.10 -9.47
CA ALA A 48 -12.31 12.01 -8.75
C ALA A 48 -12.00 12.06 -7.24
N LEU A 49 -11.62 10.92 -6.64
CA LEU A 49 -11.18 10.88 -5.23
C LEU A 49 -9.92 11.71 -4.99
N LEU A 50 -8.92 11.62 -5.89
CA LEU A 50 -7.69 12.41 -5.77
C LEU A 50 -7.95 13.90 -5.95
N GLU A 51 -8.82 14.28 -6.89
CA GLU A 51 -9.24 15.68 -7.09
C GLU A 51 -9.93 16.23 -5.84
N THR A 52 -10.81 15.44 -5.22
CA THR A 52 -11.47 15.80 -3.97
C THR A 52 -10.46 16.05 -2.84
N GLN A 53 -9.45 15.18 -2.71
CA GLN A 53 -8.37 15.38 -1.72
C GLN A 53 -7.57 16.65 -2.00
N THR A 54 -7.29 16.97 -3.27
CA THR A 54 -6.63 18.23 -3.65
C THR A 54 -7.45 19.45 -3.23
N ALA A 55 -8.77 19.43 -3.44
CA ALA A 55 -9.67 20.50 -3.01
C ALA A 55 -9.70 20.65 -1.47
N VAL A 56 -9.74 19.55 -0.73
CA VAL A 56 -9.68 19.55 0.74
C VAL A 56 -8.37 20.15 1.25
N MET A 57 -7.24 19.77 0.65
CA MET A 57 -5.93 20.33 1.02
C MET A 57 -5.85 21.85 0.75
N ALA A 58 -6.47 22.32 -0.33
CA ALA A 58 -6.53 23.74 -0.66
C ALA A 58 -7.44 24.55 0.27
N ALA A 59 -8.51 23.93 0.79
CA ALA A 59 -9.45 24.58 1.71
C ALA A 59 -8.88 24.81 3.13
N GLY A 60 -7.85 24.05 3.53
CA GLY A 60 -7.19 24.18 4.84
C GLY A 60 -7.93 23.50 6.00
N GLY A 61 -7.43 23.70 7.23
CA GLY A 61 -7.96 23.11 8.46
C GLY A 61 -7.17 21.91 9.00
N ASP A 62 -7.56 21.40 10.18
CA ASP A 62 -6.82 20.35 10.90
C ASP A 62 -6.64 19.06 10.08
N ASN A 63 -7.60 18.73 9.22
CA ASN A 63 -7.55 17.57 8.33
C ASN A 63 -6.67 17.77 7.09
N ALA A 64 -6.33 19.00 6.72
CA ALA A 64 -5.55 19.28 5.51
C ALA A 64 -4.09 18.79 5.64
N ALA A 65 -3.48 18.96 6.82
CA ALA A 65 -2.12 18.47 7.06
C ALA A 65 -2.04 16.95 7.01
N PHE A 66 -2.98 16.27 7.67
CA PHE A 66 -3.05 14.81 7.63
C PHE A 66 -3.33 14.26 6.22
N THR A 67 -4.25 14.90 5.49
CA THR A 67 -4.53 14.52 4.10
C THR A 67 -3.29 14.71 3.23
N ARG A 68 -2.57 15.82 3.37
CA ARG A 68 -1.37 16.10 2.58
C ARG A 68 -0.21 15.16 2.88
N ASP A 69 0.04 14.90 4.16
CA ASP A 69 1.27 14.24 4.60
C ASP A 69 1.09 12.70 4.67
N VAL A 70 -0.15 12.21 4.70
CA VAL A 70 -0.47 10.77 4.78
C VAL A 70 -1.51 10.35 3.74
N GLY A 71 -2.70 10.96 3.76
CA GLY A 71 -3.85 10.45 3.01
C GLY A 71 -3.68 10.45 1.50
N HIS A 72 -3.26 11.58 0.95
CA HIS A 72 -3.05 11.81 -0.47
C HIS A 72 -1.87 11.01 -1.04
N PRO A 73 -0.67 11.01 -0.43
CA PRO A 73 0.41 10.14 -0.91
C PRO A 73 0.05 8.65 -0.81
N ALA A 74 -0.71 8.23 0.22
CA ALA A 74 -1.18 6.85 0.33
C ALA A 74 -2.16 6.45 -0.79
N THR A 75 -3.16 7.28 -1.11
CA THR A 75 -4.11 7.00 -2.20
C THR A 75 -3.43 7.04 -3.56
N GLN A 76 -2.51 7.98 -3.79
CA GLN A 76 -1.70 8.01 -5.01
C GLN A 76 -0.86 6.74 -5.18
N ALA A 77 -0.23 6.27 -4.10
CA ALA A 77 0.56 5.05 -4.14
C ALA A 77 -0.27 3.81 -4.49
N ILE A 78 -1.46 3.67 -3.93
CA ILE A 78 -2.36 2.54 -4.24
C ILE A 78 -2.80 2.58 -5.71
N ARG A 79 -3.05 3.78 -6.25
CA ARG A 79 -3.34 3.93 -7.68
C ARG A 79 -2.14 3.54 -8.55
N ALA A 80 -0.94 3.99 -8.20
CA ALA A 80 0.30 3.64 -8.90
C ALA A 80 0.53 2.12 -8.90
N PHE A 81 0.36 1.51 -7.74
CA PHE A 81 0.43 0.06 -7.56
C PHE A 81 -0.56 -0.70 -8.43
N GLY A 82 -1.83 -0.25 -8.46
CA GLY A 82 -2.87 -0.81 -9.33
C GLY A 82 -2.54 -0.76 -10.82
N ARG A 83 -1.76 0.25 -11.23
CA ARG A 83 -1.29 0.44 -12.60
C ARG A 83 0.02 -0.29 -12.91
N GLY A 84 0.59 -1.00 -11.94
CA GLY A 84 1.88 -1.66 -12.08
C GLY A 84 3.09 -0.71 -11.99
N ASP A 85 2.88 0.56 -11.64
CA ASP A 85 3.96 1.51 -11.38
C ASP A 85 4.47 1.35 -9.95
N TYR A 86 5.22 0.27 -9.75
CA TYR A 86 5.71 -0.10 -8.43
C TYR A 86 6.79 0.84 -7.89
N ALA A 87 7.59 1.44 -8.78
CA ALA A 87 8.62 2.40 -8.39
C ALA A 87 7.97 3.66 -7.80
N GLU A 88 6.92 4.18 -8.44
CA GLU A 88 6.18 5.33 -7.93
C GLU A 88 5.45 5.00 -6.62
N CYS A 89 4.84 3.81 -6.53
CA CYS A 89 4.25 3.34 -5.28
C CYS A 89 5.25 3.34 -4.11
N VAL A 90 6.45 2.78 -4.32
CA VAL A 90 7.52 2.79 -3.31
C VAL A 90 7.90 4.23 -2.93
N ARG A 91 8.11 5.10 -3.93
CA ARG A 91 8.50 6.50 -3.72
C ARG A 91 7.49 7.27 -2.86
N LEU A 92 6.20 7.00 -3.06
CA LEU A 92 5.11 7.69 -2.37
C LEU A 92 4.86 7.14 -0.95
N ILE A 93 4.96 5.82 -0.73
CA ILE A 93 4.67 5.23 0.60
C ILE A 93 5.83 5.40 1.58
N LEU A 94 7.09 5.36 1.10
CA LEU A 94 8.25 5.34 1.99
C LEU A 94 8.29 6.54 2.97
N PRO A 95 8.00 7.79 2.56
CA PRO A 95 7.92 8.93 3.47
C PRO A 95 6.73 8.83 4.44
N VAL A 96 5.59 8.31 3.96
CA VAL A 96 4.37 8.14 4.77
C VAL A 96 4.62 7.16 5.92
N ARG A 97 5.39 6.10 5.67
CA ARG A 97 5.75 5.11 6.70
C ARG A 97 6.42 5.75 7.92
N ALA A 98 7.26 6.76 7.73
CA ALA A 98 7.97 7.43 8.83
C ALA A 98 7.03 8.23 9.74
N VAL A 99 5.90 8.70 9.21
CA VAL A 99 5.01 9.64 9.92
C VAL A 99 3.64 9.05 10.25
N ALA A 100 3.25 7.92 9.65
CA ALA A 100 1.95 7.28 9.87
C ALA A 100 1.66 6.90 11.34
N HIS A 101 2.71 6.75 12.16
CA HIS A 101 2.58 6.52 13.59
C HIS A 101 2.03 7.75 14.36
N THR A 102 2.35 8.94 13.89
CA THR A 102 2.02 10.22 14.54
C THR A 102 0.56 10.62 14.32
N PHE A 103 -0.06 10.15 13.23
CA PHE A 103 -1.38 10.63 12.80
C PHE A 103 -2.57 9.72 13.15
N GLY A 104 -2.45 8.89 14.20
CA GLY A 104 -3.63 8.25 14.80
C GLY A 104 -4.27 7.09 14.02
N GLY A 105 -3.55 6.39 13.14
CA GLY A 105 -4.04 5.15 12.50
C GLY A 105 -3.95 3.91 13.39
N SER A 106 -4.89 2.96 13.21
CA SER A 106 -4.84 1.65 13.86
C SER A 106 -3.69 0.80 13.32
N HIS A 107 -3.27 -0.22 14.08
CA HIS A 107 -2.24 -1.15 13.63
C HIS A 107 -2.59 -1.81 12.30
N ALA A 108 -3.86 -2.18 12.11
CA ALA A 108 -4.36 -2.82 10.90
C ALA A 108 -4.25 -1.91 9.67
N GLN A 109 -4.56 -0.62 9.82
CA GLN A 109 -4.47 0.36 8.73
C GLN A 109 -3.02 0.59 8.28
N ARG A 110 -2.09 0.72 9.23
CA ARG A 110 -0.65 0.85 8.93
C ARG A 110 -0.10 -0.42 8.26
N ASP A 111 -0.61 -1.58 8.66
CA ASP A 111 -0.27 -2.86 8.08
C ASP A 111 -0.52 -2.91 6.56
N VAL A 112 -1.61 -2.28 6.09
CA VAL A 112 -1.93 -2.21 4.66
C VAL A 112 -0.87 -1.43 3.88
N LEU A 113 -0.41 -0.29 4.40
CA LEU A 113 0.64 0.50 3.76
C LEU A 113 1.98 -0.25 3.74
N GLU A 114 2.34 -0.92 4.84
CA GLU A 114 3.55 -1.72 4.91
C GLU A 114 3.54 -2.90 3.92
N LEU A 115 2.43 -3.61 3.83
CA LEU A 115 2.26 -4.73 2.90
C LEU A 115 2.28 -4.27 1.44
N THR A 116 1.65 -3.14 1.15
CA THR A 116 1.66 -2.53 -0.19
C THR A 116 3.08 -2.12 -0.59
N LEU A 117 3.83 -1.46 0.31
CA LEU A 117 5.22 -1.07 0.09
C LEU A 117 6.13 -2.28 -0.17
N LEU A 118 6.03 -3.30 0.66
CA LEU A 118 6.84 -4.52 0.52
C LEU A 118 6.56 -5.19 -0.82
N GLU A 119 5.28 -5.35 -1.18
CA GLU A 119 4.91 -5.97 -2.44
C GLU A 119 5.36 -5.13 -3.65
N ALA A 120 5.24 -3.81 -3.56
CA ALA A 120 5.71 -2.89 -4.60
C ALA A 120 7.23 -3.02 -4.79
N ALA A 121 8.01 -3.07 -3.70
CA ALA A 121 9.46 -3.26 -3.79
C ALA A 121 9.81 -4.59 -4.48
N LEU A 122 9.17 -5.70 -4.09
CA LEU A 122 9.41 -7.01 -4.70
C LEU A 122 9.02 -7.06 -6.19
N ARG A 123 7.89 -6.45 -6.57
CA ARG A 123 7.44 -6.45 -7.98
C ARG A 123 8.16 -5.43 -8.85
N GLY A 124 8.61 -4.32 -8.25
CA GLY A 124 9.43 -3.31 -8.90
C GLY A 124 10.90 -3.73 -9.07
N GLY A 125 11.30 -4.88 -8.53
CA GLY A 125 12.66 -5.41 -8.63
C GLY A 125 13.64 -4.85 -7.60
N ASP A 126 13.20 -4.01 -6.65
CA ASP A 126 14.02 -3.57 -5.52
C ASP A 126 14.03 -4.66 -4.44
N MET A 127 14.76 -5.74 -4.74
CA MET A 127 14.83 -6.92 -3.88
C MET A 127 15.52 -6.63 -2.55
N ALA A 128 16.47 -5.70 -2.52
CA ALA A 128 17.14 -5.28 -1.30
C ALA A 128 16.15 -4.63 -0.32
N LEU A 129 15.33 -3.69 -0.82
CA LEU A 129 14.27 -3.08 -0.04
C LEU A 129 13.21 -4.10 0.38
N GLY A 130 12.74 -4.94 -0.55
CA GLY A 130 11.73 -5.95 -0.28
C GLY A 130 12.16 -6.95 0.79
N HIS A 131 13.40 -7.44 0.72
CA HIS A 131 13.96 -8.35 1.72
C HIS A 131 14.10 -7.70 3.10
N ARG A 132 14.61 -6.47 3.16
CA ARG A 132 14.71 -5.72 4.42
C ARG A 132 13.34 -5.56 5.09
N LEU A 133 12.33 -5.13 4.33
CA LEU A 133 10.97 -4.95 4.83
C LEU A 133 10.35 -6.27 5.30
N ALA A 134 10.61 -7.38 4.59
CA ALA A 134 10.15 -8.71 5.00
C ALA A 134 10.77 -9.15 6.33
N LEU A 135 12.07 -8.91 6.53
CA LEU A 135 12.75 -9.22 7.80
C LEU A 135 12.23 -8.36 8.96
N GLU A 136 12.09 -7.05 8.77
CA GLU A 136 11.51 -6.14 9.77
C GLU A 136 10.14 -6.64 10.21
N ARG A 137 9.30 -7.04 9.25
CA ARG A 137 7.98 -7.58 9.51
C ARG A 137 8.01 -8.93 10.22
N ALA A 138 8.93 -9.82 9.86
CA ALA A 138 9.08 -11.12 10.53
C ALA A 138 9.54 -10.95 11.98
N ALA A 139 10.42 -9.99 12.27
CA ALA A 139 10.83 -9.67 13.62
C ALA A 139 9.67 -9.09 14.45
N ALA A 140 8.87 -8.19 13.87
CA ALA A 140 7.73 -7.59 14.54
C ALA A 140 6.53 -8.56 14.71
N ARG A 141 6.36 -9.51 13.79
CA ARG A 141 5.21 -10.43 13.72
C ARG A 141 5.65 -11.86 13.37
N PRO A 142 6.39 -12.56 14.24
CA PRO A 142 7.03 -13.85 13.92
C PRO A 142 6.05 -14.99 13.68
N SER A 143 4.87 -14.96 14.30
CA SER A 143 3.84 -15.99 14.13
C SER A 143 3.00 -15.83 12.87
N SER A 144 3.04 -14.66 12.20
CA SER A 144 2.19 -14.35 11.05
C SER A 144 2.55 -15.17 9.80
N PRO A 145 1.60 -15.94 9.22
CA PRO A 145 1.83 -16.65 7.96
C PRO A 145 2.28 -15.74 6.81
N LEU A 146 1.79 -14.50 6.76
CA LEU A 146 2.20 -13.51 5.76
C LEU A 146 3.68 -13.14 5.89
N SER A 147 4.19 -13.01 7.11
CA SER A 147 5.62 -12.71 7.33
C SER A 147 6.52 -13.79 6.73
N ARG A 148 6.17 -15.08 6.94
CA ARG A 148 6.93 -16.21 6.39
C ARG A 148 6.88 -16.26 4.86
N LEU A 149 5.72 -15.96 4.27
CA LEU A 149 5.55 -15.89 2.82
C LEU A 149 6.46 -14.82 2.19
N PHE A 150 6.51 -13.62 2.77
CA PHE A 150 7.33 -12.54 2.22
C PHE A 150 8.83 -12.78 2.36
N VAL A 151 9.29 -13.36 3.48
CA VAL A 151 10.70 -13.76 3.64
C VAL A 151 11.09 -14.78 2.56
N SER A 152 10.27 -15.79 2.31
CA SER A 152 10.50 -16.77 1.24
C SER A 152 10.62 -16.12 -0.15
N ARG A 153 9.72 -15.18 -0.47
CA ARG A 153 9.74 -14.44 -1.74
C ARG A 153 10.95 -13.52 -1.89
N GLY A 154 11.37 -12.86 -0.81
CA GLY A 154 12.60 -12.06 -0.81
C GLY A 154 13.87 -12.91 -0.99
N ASN A 155 13.85 -14.16 -0.51
CA ASN A 155 15.00 -15.09 -0.59
C ASN A 155 15.10 -15.84 -1.92
N SER A 156 14.03 -15.90 -2.72
CA SER A 156 13.98 -16.68 -3.96
C SER A 156 14.57 -15.94 -5.18
N ALA A 157 15.26 -14.81 -4.98
CA ALA A 157 15.94 -14.09 -6.05
C ALA A 157 17.24 -14.82 -6.44
N PRO A 158 17.57 -14.91 -7.75
CA PRO A 158 18.84 -15.47 -8.17
C PRO A 158 19.99 -14.68 -7.56
N THR A 159 20.95 -15.40 -6.99
CA THR A 159 22.19 -14.87 -6.44
C THR A 159 22.93 -14.13 -7.56
N PRO A 160 23.38 -12.87 -7.37
CA PRO A 160 24.20 -12.21 -8.38
C PRO A 160 25.46 -13.06 -8.58
N SER A 161 25.69 -13.44 -9.85
CA SER A 161 26.88 -14.16 -10.29
C SER A 161 28.11 -13.27 -10.27
#